data_AF-A0A3D5CXY2-F1
#
_entry.id   AF-A0A3D5CXY2-F1
#
_cell.length_a   1.000
_cell.length_b   1.000
_cell.length_c   1.000
_cell.angle_alpha   90.00
_cell.angle_beta   90.00
_cell.angle_gamma   90.00
#
_symmetry.space_group_name_H-M   'P 1'
#
loop_
_entity.id
_entity.type
_entity.pdbx_description
1 polymer ?
#
loop_
_entity_poly.entity_id
_entity_poly.type
_entity_poly.pdbx_seq_one_letter_code
_entity_poly.pdbx_strand_id
1 'polypeptide(L)' 'MLDRDGYRPNVGIVLCNAHNQVFWGKRIREHAWQFPQGGIKYGETPEQAMYRELMEEV' A
#
# COMPACT_ATOMS: atom_id res chain seq x y z
N MET A 1 0.36 13.54 -7.66
CA MET A 1 1.24 14.63 -7.18
C MET A 1 2.62 14.03 -7.01
N LEU A 2 3.63 14.61 -7.63
CA LEU A 2 5.03 14.22 -7.43
C LEU A 2 5.67 15.26 -6.50
N ASP A 3 6.60 14.84 -5.66
CA ASP A 3 7.40 15.77 -4.89
C ASP A 3 8.42 16.50 -5.80
N ARG A 4 9.25 17.34 -5.18
CA ARG A 4 10.25 18.15 -5.91
C ARG A 4 11.30 17.31 -6.64
N ASP A 5 11.49 16.07 -6.20
CA ASP A 5 12.48 15.14 -6.73
C ASP A 5 11.84 14.11 -7.69
N GLY A 6 10.54 14.21 -7.94
CA GLY A 6 9.80 13.35 -8.87
C GLY A 6 9.27 12.06 -8.25
N TYR A 7 9.26 11.91 -6.92
CA TYR A 7 8.67 10.75 -6.25
C TYR A 7 7.19 10.94 -5.98
N ARG A 8 6.42 9.85 -6.12
CA ARG A 8 5.01 9.82 -5.75
C ARG A 8 4.88 9.42 -4.27
N PRO A 9 4.23 10.24 -3.43
CA PRO A 9 3.89 9.85 -2.05
C PRO A 9 3.06 8.57 -2.03
N ASN A 10 3.44 7.63 -1.16
CA ASN A 10 2.86 6.29 -1.11
C ASN A 10 2.81 5.76 0.33
N VAL A 11 1.96 4.77 0.57
CA VAL A 11 1.90 3.98 1.80
C VAL A 11 2.09 2.51 1.46
N GLY A 12 2.87 1.80 2.26
CA GLY A 12 2.99 0.35 2.20
C GLY A 12 2.40 -0.26 3.47
N ILE A 13 1.69 -1.38 3.33
CA ILE A 13 0.95 -2.00 4.43
C ILE A 13 1.50 -3.39 4.70
N VAL A 14 1.98 -3.63 5.92
CA VAL A 14 2.39 -4.97 6.38
C VAL A 14 1.33 -5.49 7.33
N LEU A 15 0.55 -6.48 6.87
CA LEU A 15 -0.46 -7.15 7.70
C LEU A 15 0.14 -8.40 8.31
N CYS A 16 0.11 -8.48 9.65
CA CYS A 16 0.58 -9.62 10.41
C CYS A 16 -0.60 -10.33 11.06
N ASN A 17 -0.57 -11.67 11.13
CA ASN A 17 -1.53 -12.44 11.92
C ASN A 17 -0.94 -12.87 13.28
N ALA A 18 -1.77 -13.45 14.14
CA ALA A 18 -1.35 -13.95 15.46
C ALA A 18 -0.32 -15.12 15.41
N HIS A 19 -0.05 -15.67 14.22
CA HIS A 19 0.93 -16.73 13.99
C HIS A 19 2.27 -16.19 13.47
N ASN A 20 2.52 -14.88 13.56
CA ASN A 20 3.72 -14.21 13.04
C ASN A 20 3.94 -14.40 11.52
N GLN A 21 2.86 -14.58 10.77
CA GLN A 21 2.92 -14.62 9.31
C GLN A 21 2.50 -13.26 8.75
N VAL A 22 3.06 -12.91 7.59
CA VAL A 22 2.72 -11.68 6.87
C VAL A 22 1.86 -11.96 5.64
N PHE A 23 0.97 -11.05 5.32
CA PHE A 23 0.25 -11.08 4.06
C PHE A 23 1.20 -10.77 2.89
N TRP A 24 1.16 -11.59 1.84
CA TRP A 24 1.97 -11.43 0.63
C TRP A 24 1.07 -11.63 -0.58
N GLY A 25 0.78 -10.55 -1.31
CA GLY A 25 -0.19 -10.55 -2.41
C GLY A 25 0.48 -10.83 -3.75
N LYS A 26 -0.12 -11.72 -4.56
CA LYS A 26 0.31 -11.93 -5.96
C LYS A 26 -0.25 -10.81 -6.83
N ARG A 27 0.61 -10.17 -7.61
CA ARG A 27 0.19 -9.12 -8.55
C ARG A 27 -0.69 -9.70 -9.66
N ILE A 28 -1.77 -9.00 -10.00
CA ILE A 28 -2.62 -9.34 -11.12
C ILE A 28 -1.79 -9.24 -12.41
N ARG A 29 -1.80 -10.31 -13.22
CA ARG A 29 -1.08 -10.42 -14.52
C ARG A 29 0.45 -10.39 -14.44
N GLU A 30 1.05 -10.51 -13.26
CA GLU A 30 2.51 -10.64 -13.11
C GLU A 30 2.87 -11.87 -12.30
N HIS A 31 4.06 -12.44 -12.55
CA HIS A 31 4.65 -13.50 -11.73
C HIS A 31 5.49 -12.88 -10.59
N ALA A 32 4.93 -11.88 -9.92
CA ALA A 32 5.58 -11.13 -8.86
C ALA A 32 4.64 -11.00 -7.66
N TRP A 33 5.23 -10.79 -6.50
CA TRP A 33 4.53 -10.68 -5.23
C TRP A 33 5.01 -9.45 -4.46
N GLN A 34 4.12 -8.87 -3.66
CA GLN A 34 4.41 -7.67 -2.88
C GLN A 34 3.47 -7.53 -1.68
N PHE A 35 3.80 -6.58 -0.81
CA PHE A 35 2.84 -6.03 0.14
C PHE A 35 1.82 -5.11 -0.57
N PRO A 36 0.60 -4.96 -0.02
CA PRO A 36 -0.32 -3.91 -0.43
C PRO A 36 0.35 -2.55 -0.32
N GLN A 37 0.15 -1.70 -1.32
CA GLN A 37 0.71 -0.37 -1.37
C GLN A 37 -0.17 0.55 -2.20
N GLY A 38 -0.14 1.84 -1.91
CA GLY A 38 -0.96 2.77 -2.65
C GLY A 38 -0.63 4.23 -2.45
N GLY A 39 -1.09 5.05 -3.40
CA GLY A 39 -0.65 6.44 -3.48
C GLY A 39 -1.44 7.33 -2.54
N ILE A 40 -0.75 8.22 -1.83
CA ILE A 40 -1.41 9.23 -0.99
C ILE A 40 -2.03 10.30 -1.92
N LYS A 41 -3.35 10.53 -1.79
CA LYS A 41 -4.04 11.58 -2.54
C LYS A 41 -3.81 12.95 -1.91
N TYR A 42 -4.06 14.01 -2.67
CA TYR A 42 -3.89 15.37 -2.17
C TYR A 42 -4.81 15.62 -0.96
N GLY A 43 -4.23 16.10 0.14
CA GLY A 43 -4.96 16.34 1.39
C GLY A 43 -5.21 15.11 2.26
N GLU A 44 -4.83 13.90 1.82
CA GLU A 44 -4.83 12.71 2.69
C GLU A 44 -3.61 12.72 3.61
N THR A 45 -3.83 12.34 4.86
CA THR A 45 -2.75 11.88 5.75
C THR A 45 -2.32 10.45 5.33
N PRO A 46 -1.10 10.02 5.67
CA PRO A 46 -0.66 8.65 5.42
C PRO A 46 -1.59 7.59 6.03
N GLU A 47 -2.15 7.85 7.21
CA GLU A 47 -3.07 6.92 7.87
C GLU A 47 -4.40 6.79 7.11
N GLN A 48 -4.98 7.92 6.65
CA GLN A 48 -6.18 7.91 5.83
C GLN A 48 -5.95 7.17 4.50
N ALA A 49 -4.81 7.41 3.85
CA ALA A 49 -4.44 6.69 2.64
C ALA A 49 -4.31 5.18 2.92
N MET A 50 -3.66 4.79 4.02
CA MET A 50 -3.51 3.38 4.41
C MET A 50 -4.86 2.68 4.59
N TYR A 51 -5.80 3.27 5.34
CA TYR A 51 -7.12 2.68 5.54
C TYR A 51 -7.93 2.58 4.23
N ARG A 52 -7.81 3.59 3.35
CA ARG A 52 -8.47 3.55 2.04
C ARG A 52 -7.93 2.41 1.17
N GLU A 53 -6.61 2.28 1.04
CA GLU A 53 -5.98 1.22 0.24
C GLU A 53 -6.31 -0.17 0.82
N LEU A 54 -6.33 -0.31 2.15
CA LEU A 54 -6.74 -1.55 2.80
C LEU A 54 -8.18 -1.95 2.44
N MET A 55 -9.11 -0.99 2.40
CA MET A 55 -10.51 -1.23 2.03
C MET A 55 -10.72 -1.46 0.52
N GLU A 56 -9.84 -0.91 -0.32
CA GLU A 56 -9.92 -1.06 -1.79
C GLU A 56 -9.32 -2.40 -2.26
N GLU A 57 -8.31 -2.93 -1.55
CA GLU A 57 -7.54 -4.11 -1.99
C GLU A 57 -7.75 -5.41 -1.17
N VAL A 58 -8.29 -5.34 0.06
CA VAL A 58 -8.45 -6.48 0.99
C VAL A 58 -9.90 -6.66 1.41
#